data_AF-A0A016WTG8-F1
#
_entry.id   AF-A0A016WTG8-F1
#
_cell.length_a   1.000
_cell.length_b   1.000
_cell.length_c   1.000
_cell.angle_alpha   90.00
_cell.angle_beta   90.00
_cell.angle_gamma   90.00
#
_symmetry.space_group_name_H-M   'P 1'
#
loop_
_entity.id
_entity.type
_entity.pdbx_description
1 polymer ?
#
loop_
_entity_poly.entity_id
_entity_poly.type
_entity_poly.pdbx_seq_one_letter_code
_entity_poly.pdbx_strand_id
1 'polypeptide(L)' 'MKLSVFILFVVIYCCAAVPQEKCLAGEPHTDNTVGECTFFYATYYYYDQRTGKCKSFWDCFPIGENLFNTHEECRKTCMN' A
#
# COMPACT_ATOMS: atom_id res chain seq x y z
N MET A 1 -5.17 -39.92 -3.14
CA MET A 1 -6.05 -38.82 -3.61
C MET A 1 -6.05 -37.60 -2.69
N LYS A 2 -6.11 -37.74 -1.35
CA LYS A 2 -6.12 -36.60 -0.42
C LYS A 2 -4.79 -35.81 -0.39
N LEU A 3 -3.64 -36.48 -0.45
CA LEU A 3 -2.32 -35.82 -0.37
C LEU A 3 -2.02 -34.91 -1.58
N SER A 4 -2.35 -35.32 -2.81
CA SER A 4 -2.19 -34.47 -4.01
C SER A 4 -3.07 -33.22 -4.00
N VAL A 5 -4.27 -33.31 -3.41
CA VAL A 5 -5.19 -32.18 -3.32
C VAL A 5 -4.67 -31.15 -2.31
N PHE A 6 -4.15 -31.60 -1.15
CA PHE A 6 -3.50 -30.71 -0.18
C PHE A 6 -2.24 -30.03 -0.75
N ILE A 7 -1.42 -30.75 -1.53
CA ILE A 7 -0.24 -30.17 -2.19
C ILE A 7 -0.66 -29.08 -3.19
N LEU A 8 -1.72 -29.32 -3.99
CA LEU A 8 -2.25 -28.31 -4.91
C LEU A 8 -2.72 -27.05 -4.19
N PHE A 9 -3.44 -27.17 -3.07
CA PHE A 9 -3.89 -26.02 -2.29
C PHE A 9 -2.72 -25.20 -1.70
N VAL A 10 -1.66 -25.86 -1.22
CA VAL A 10 -0.46 -25.18 -0.72
C VAL A 10 0.28 -24.44 -1.84
N VAL A 11 0.44 -25.07 -3.02
CA VAL A 11 1.08 -24.43 -4.18
C VAL A 11 0.28 -23.22 -4.67
N ILE A 12 -1.06 -23.32 -4.71
CA ILE A 12 -1.94 -22.20 -5.09
C ILE A 12 -1.81 -21.05 -4.08
N TYR A 13 -1.77 -21.34 -2.77
CA TYR A 13 -1.64 -20.32 -1.73
C TYR A 13 -0.26 -19.64 -1.73
N CYS A 14 0.82 -20.40 -2.01
CA CYS A 14 2.18 -19.87 -2.11
C CYS A 14 2.43 -19.05 -3.39
N CYS A 15 1.75 -19.36 -4.50
CA CYS A 15 1.90 -18.61 -5.75
C CYS A 15 0.98 -17.37 -5.85
N ALA A 16 -0.04 -17.27 -5.00
CA ALA A 16 -0.97 -16.15 -4.95
C ALA A 16 -0.79 -15.32 -3.68
N ALA A 17 0.43 -14.85 -3.42
CA ALA A 17 0.60 -13.65 -2.61
C ALA A 17 -0.06 -12.49 -3.39
N VAL A 18 -1.38 -12.38 -3.26
CA VAL A 18 -2.17 -11.31 -3.85
C VAL A 18 -1.54 -10.02 -3.31
N PRO A 19 -1.07 -9.11 -4.17
CA PRO A 19 -0.60 -7.82 -3.71
C PRO A 19 -1.67 -7.23 -2.82
N GLN A 20 -1.33 -6.76 -1.61
CA GLN A 20 -2.33 -6.25 -0.69
C GLN A 20 -3.21 -5.24 -1.43
N GLU A 21 -4.55 -5.36 -1.34
CA GLU A 21 -5.51 -4.49 -2.04
C GLU A 21 -5.17 -3.00 -1.83
N LYS A 22 -4.67 -2.67 -0.63
CA LYS A 22 -4.12 -1.36 -0.24
C LYS A 22 -3.03 -0.83 -1.19
N CYS A 23 -2.13 -1.68 -1.66
CA CYS A 23 -1.06 -1.35 -2.60
C CYS A 23 -1.56 -1.21 -4.05
N LEU A 24 -2.75 -1.76 -4.33
CA LEU A 24 -3.41 -1.65 -5.61
C LEU A 24 -4.33 -0.42 -5.68
N ALA A 25 -4.63 0.19 -4.55
CA ALA A 25 -5.30 1.48 -4.52
C ALA A 25 -4.41 2.55 -5.20
N GLY A 26 -5.05 3.49 -5.89
CA GLY A 26 -4.39 4.60 -6.58
C GLY A 26 -3.63 5.53 -5.63
N GLU A 27 -3.10 6.64 -6.17
CA GLU A 27 -2.40 7.62 -5.33
C GLU A 27 -3.33 8.21 -4.26
N PRO A 28 -2.83 8.48 -3.04
CA PRO A 28 -3.56 9.25 -2.04
C PRO A 28 -3.94 10.63 -2.57
N HIS A 29 -5.02 11.19 -2.03
CA HIS A 29 -5.45 12.55 -2.33
C HIS A 29 -5.63 13.36 -1.05
N THR A 30 -5.52 14.67 -1.15
CA THR A 30 -5.73 15.59 -0.02
C THR A 30 -7.21 15.76 0.26
N ASP A 31 -7.61 15.68 1.53
CA ASP A 31 -8.92 16.12 1.99
C ASP A 31 -8.91 17.64 2.25
N ASN A 32 -9.48 18.39 1.31
CA ASN A 32 -9.60 19.84 1.39
C ASN A 32 -10.80 20.32 2.23
N THR A 33 -11.55 19.41 2.86
CA THR A 33 -12.70 19.76 3.71
C THR A 33 -12.31 19.99 5.17
N VAL A 34 -11.10 19.56 5.58
CA VAL A 34 -10.63 19.55 6.98
C VAL A 34 -10.05 20.91 7.43
N GLY A 35 -10.15 21.94 6.59
CA GLY A 35 -9.63 23.28 6.86
C GLY A 35 -8.22 23.49 6.30
N GLU A 36 -7.66 24.68 6.49
CA GLU A 36 -6.36 25.03 5.93
C GLU A 36 -5.20 24.43 6.71
N CYS A 37 -4.21 23.91 5.96
CA CYS A 37 -2.98 23.38 6.53
C CYS A 37 -1.97 24.49 6.77
N THR A 38 -2.11 25.17 7.90
CA THR A 38 -1.25 26.32 8.21
C THR A 38 0.13 25.89 8.72
N PHE A 39 0.25 24.76 9.43
CA PHE A 39 1.52 24.34 10.07
C PHE A 39 1.77 22.82 10.15
N PHE A 40 0.92 21.97 9.57
CA PHE A 40 0.94 20.51 9.85
C PHE A 40 1.18 19.65 8.61
N TYR A 41 2.18 19.99 7.79
CA TYR A 41 2.63 19.08 6.74
C TYR A 41 3.47 17.96 7.33
N ALA A 42 3.13 16.73 7.00
CA ALA A 42 3.91 15.55 7.31
C ALA A 42 4.32 14.81 6.02
N THR A 43 5.38 14.02 6.13
CA THR A 43 5.79 13.14 5.03
C THR A 43 5.04 11.82 5.13
N TYR A 44 4.38 11.45 4.03
CA TYR A 44 3.68 10.19 3.88
C TYR A 44 4.26 9.41 2.70
N TYR A 45 3.90 8.13 2.60
CA TYR A 45 4.37 7.23 1.56
C TYR A 45 3.22 6.48 0.91
N TYR A 46 3.35 6.18 -0.38
CA TYR A 46 2.44 5.34 -1.14
C TYR A 46 3.22 4.45 -2.11
N TYR A 47 2.64 3.32 -2.51
CA TYR A 47 3.22 2.43 -3.50
C TYR A 47 2.81 2.85 -4.91
N ASP A 48 3.77 3.28 -5.73
CA ASP A 48 3.55 3.55 -7.14
C ASP A 48 3.77 2.28 -7.97
N GLN A 49 2.68 1.67 -8.40
CA GLN A 49 2.65 0.46 -9.21
C GLN A 49 3.38 0.61 -10.56
N ARG A 50 3.35 1.79 -11.17
CA ARG A 50 4.00 2.04 -12.46
C ARG A 50 5.52 1.94 -12.32
N THR A 51 6.04 2.36 -11.18
CA THR A 51 7.50 2.32 -10.92
C THR A 51 7.94 1.14 -10.07
N GLY A 52 7.00 0.45 -9.41
CA GLY A 52 7.28 -0.61 -8.44
C GLY A 52 8.01 -0.09 -7.19
N LYS A 53 7.73 1.15 -6.76
CA LYS A 53 8.47 1.83 -5.68
C LYS A 53 7.54 2.50 -4.69
N CYS A 54 7.95 2.52 -3.43
CA CYS A 54 7.36 3.39 -2.42
C CYS A 54 7.88 4.83 -2.61
N LYS A 55 6.98 5.76 -2.88
CA LYS A 55 7.27 7.18 -3.08
C LYS A 55 6.79 8.00 -1.89
N SER A 56 7.54 9.04 -1.54
CA SER A 56 7.16 10.01 -0.52
C SER A 56 6.38 11.17 -1.11
N PHE A 57 5.47 11.74 -0.34
CA PHE A 57 4.80 13.00 -0.64
C PHE A 57 4.52 13.78 0.66
N TRP A 58 4.25 15.08 0.54
CA TRP A 58 3.95 15.95 1.67
C TRP A 58 2.49 16.38 1.63
N ASP A 59 1.78 16.10 2.71
CA ASP A 59 0.37 16.45 2.89
C ASP A 59 0.11 16.63 4.39
N CYS A 60 -1.03 17.19 4.73
CA CYS A 60 -1.52 17.37 6.08
C CYS A 60 -2.78 16.54 6.35
N PHE A 61 -3.60 16.32 5.33
CA PHE A 61 -4.83 15.54 5.41
C PHE A 61 -4.90 14.54 4.25
N PRO A 62 -3.89 13.66 4.09
CA PRO A 62 -3.95 12.65 3.07
C PRO A 62 -5.03 11.63 3.39
N ILE A 63 -5.80 11.26 2.37
CA ILE A 63 -6.79 10.20 2.42
C ILE A 63 -6.57 9.22 1.28
N GLY A 64 -6.91 7.97 1.54
CA GLY A 64 -6.74 6.87 0.59
C GLY A 64 -6.21 5.63 1.26
N GLU A 65 -6.49 4.47 0.64
CA GLU A 65 -5.99 3.20 1.15
C GLU A 65 -4.49 3.08 0.93
N ASN A 66 -3.93 3.49 -0.20
CA ASN A 66 -2.48 3.40 -0.47
C ASN A 66 -1.64 4.44 0.30
N LEU A 67 -1.74 4.45 1.63
CA LEU A 67 -1.15 5.47 2.50
C LEU A 67 -0.42 4.83 3.69
N PHE A 68 0.84 5.25 3.87
CA PHE A 68 1.75 4.74 4.89
C PHE A 68 2.50 5.87 5.59
N ASN A 69 2.80 5.70 6.88
CA ASN A 69 3.51 6.71 7.66
C ASN A 69 5.03 6.64 7.47
N THR A 70 5.54 5.50 7.01
CA THR A 70 6.99 5.29 6.79
C THR A 70 7.28 4.56 5.49
N HIS A 71 8.45 4.85 4.92
CA HIS A 71 8.95 4.14 3.74
C HIS A 71 9.08 2.63 3.98
N GLU A 72 9.50 2.23 5.18
CA GLU A 72 9.70 0.82 5.53
C GLU A 72 8.37 0.06 5.62
N GLU A 73 7.34 0.68 6.19
CA GLU A 73 5.99 0.13 6.23
C GLU A 73 5.46 -0.13 4.82
N CYS A 74 5.56 0.86 3.93
CA CYS A 74 5.18 0.69 2.52
C CYS A 74 5.95 -0.46 1.86
N ARG A 75 7.27 -0.53 2.03
CA ARG A 75 8.11 -1.56 1.39
C ARG A 75 7.78 -2.95 1.90
N LYS A 76 7.62 -3.13 3.21
CA LYS A 76 7.24 -4.41 3.82
C LYS A 76 5.87 -4.88 3.34
N THR A 77 4.96 -3.93 3.09
CA THR A 77 3.57 -4.21 2.71
C THR A 77 3.43 -4.53 1.23
N CYS A 78 4.09 -3.77 0.36
CA CYS A 78 3.82 -3.75 -1.08
C CYS A 78 4.95 -4.31 -1.96
N MET A 79 6.12 -4.59 -1.39
CA MET A 79 7.32 -5.01 -2.15
C MET A 79 7.91 -6.33 -1.64
N ASN A 80 7.15 -7.09 -0.85
CA ASN A 80 7.57 -8.37 -0.29
C ASN A 80 6.70 -9.53 -0.79
#